data_AF-A0A1F2SKS8-F1
#
_entry.id   AF-A0A1F2SKS8-F1
#
_cell.length_a   1.000
_cell.length_b   1.000
_cell.length_c   1.000
_cell.angle_alpha   90.00
_cell.angle_beta   90.00
_cell.angle_gamma   90.00
#
_symmetry.space_group_name_H-M   'P 1'
#
loop_
_entity.id
_entity.type
_entity.pdbx_description
1 polymer ?
#
loop_
_entity_poly.entity_id
_entity_poly.type
_entity_poly.pdbx_seq_one_letter_code
_entity_poly.pdbx_strand_id
1 'polypeptide(L)'
;MASFAQSDVGKLSPEAQALIHRMLDQDEEMWAIRRAVQRLSGERVMLQAISRYASGYAERRKQGQQARTETDDFIRLAGKKGVKVSELLRATLIETLVVARRKKEFTKADLFKLDDAERKRREFELKQRQARKSARREMKELELKERQMQMAEQRLQLIRDKAQAEIEKLDHKVRAGELLSPDDLRRIDEIFGLYDDTPQPTDDPEPEPSDGTDE
;
A
#
# COMPACT_ATOMS: atom_id res chain seq x y z
N MET A 1 -21.49 22.85 43.39
CA MET A 1 -22.27 22.54 42.16
C MET A 1 -21.80 23.49 41.07
N ALA A 2 -21.04 23.00 40.09
CA ALA A 2 -20.50 23.85 39.02
C ALA A 2 -21.63 24.26 38.05
N SER A 3 -21.78 25.55 37.79
CA SER A 3 -22.69 26.03 36.74
C SER A 3 -22.12 25.65 35.39
N PHE A 4 -22.69 24.62 34.76
CA PHE A 4 -22.29 24.21 33.42
C PHE A 4 -22.79 25.24 32.41
N ALA A 5 -21.93 26.22 32.11
CA ALA A 5 -22.21 27.27 31.14
C ALA A 5 -22.52 26.62 29.78
N GLN A 6 -23.68 26.97 29.22
CA GLN A 6 -24.07 26.57 27.88
C GLN A 6 -23.21 27.36 26.89
N SER A 7 -22.43 26.66 26.09
CA SER A 7 -21.41 27.27 25.24
C SER A 7 -21.93 27.50 23.81
N ASP A 8 -21.59 28.67 23.25
CA ASP A 8 -21.66 28.91 21.81
C ASP A 8 -20.61 28.06 21.09
N VAL A 9 -20.81 27.73 19.80
CA VAL A 9 -19.92 26.81 19.06
C VAL A 9 -18.47 27.30 19.05
N GLY A 10 -18.27 28.62 18.95
CA GLY A 10 -16.93 29.23 18.96
C GLY A 10 -16.20 29.14 20.31
N LYS A 11 -16.89 28.79 21.40
CA LYS A 11 -16.31 28.62 22.74
C LYS A 11 -16.03 27.17 23.10
N LEU A 12 -16.36 26.23 22.21
CA LEU A 12 -16.09 24.81 22.40
C LEU A 12 -14.62 24.49 22.17
N SER A 13 -14.17 23.34 22.68
CA SER A 13 -12.83 22.83 22.36
C SER A 13 -12.65 22.65 20.83
N PRO A 14 -11.40 22.73 20.32
CA PRO A 14 -11.11 22.49 18.91
C PRO A 14 -11.60 21.11 18.43
N GLU A 15 -11.57 20.11 19.30
CA GLU A 15 -12.06 18.75 19.02
C GLU A 15 -13.57 18.72 18.83
N ALA A 16 -14.33 19.39 19.71
CA ALA A 16 -15.77 19.52 19.60
C ALA A 16 -16.18 20.33 18.35
N GLN A 17 -15.43 21.39 18.01
CA GLN A 17 -15.65 22.16 16.78
C GLN A 17 -15.38 21.31 15.54
N ALA A 18 -14.28 20.54 15.51
CA ALA A 18 -13.95 19.63 14.42
C ALA A 18 -15.01 18.53 14.24
N LEU A 19 -15.57 18.01 15.34
CA LEU A 19 -16.67 17.06 15.29
C LEU A 19 -17.93 17.68 14.67
N ILE A 20 -18.29 18.91 15.07
CA ILE A 20 -19.42 19.64 14.49
C ILE A 20 -19.22 19.84 12.99
N HIS A 21 -18.02 20.28 12.56
CA HIS A 21 -17.69 20.43 11.14
C HIS A 21 -17.88 19.13 10.36
N ARG A 22 -17.33 18.02 10.87
CA ARG A 22 -17.42 16.73 10.22
C ARG A 22 -18.86 16.25 10.07
N MET A 23 -19.69 16.44 11.09
CA MET A 23 -21.09 16.03 11.04
C MET A 23 -21.94 16.95 10.16
N LEU A 24 -21.63 18.25 10.11
CA LEU A 24 -22.24 19.17 9.15
C LEU A 24 -21.86 18.81 7.70
N ASP A 25 -20.66 18.29 7.46
CA ASP A 25 -20.27 17.81 6.14
C ASP A 25 -21.02 16.53 5.71
N GLN A 26 -21.55 15.78 6.68
CA GLN A 26 -22.34 14.55 6.50
C GLN A 26 -23.84 14.81 6.45
N ASP A 27 -24.27 16.08 6.45
CA ASP A 27 -25.68 16.51 6.48
C ASP A 27 -26.47 15.91 7.67
N GLU A 28 -25.80 15.69 8.80
CA GLU A 28 -26.40 15.15 10.02
C GLU A 28 -27.38 16.14 10.68
N GLU A 29 -28.44 15.62 11.29
CA GLU A 29 -29.43 16.45 11.95
C GLU A 29 -28.85 17.17 13.20
N MET A 30 -29.29 18.40 13.44
CA MET A 30 -28.73 19.27 14.50
C MET A 30 -28.78 18.65 15.91
N TRP A 31 -29.80 17.83 16.18
CA TRP A 31 -29.91 17.10 17.44
C TRP A 31 -28.91 15.95 17.54
N ALA A 32 -28.55 15.32 16.41
CA ALA A 32 -27.55 14.25 16.35
C ALA A 32 -26.18 14.84 16.64
N ILE A 33 -25.87 15.99 16.03
CA ILE A 33 -24.65 16.77 16.29
C ILE A 33 -24.54 17.12 17.77
N ARG A 34 -25.59 17.69 18.36
CA ARG A 34 -25.60 18.05 19.79
C ARG A 34 -25.33 16.82 20.68
N ARG A 35 -25.99 15.69 20.40
CA ARG A 35 -25.81 14.45 21.16
C ARG A 35 -24.40 13.90 21.02
N ALA A 36 -23.84 13.93 19.82
CA ALA A 36 -22.49 13.46 19.55
C ALA A 36 -21.44 14.32 20.26
N VAL A 37 -21.57 15.65 20.21
CA VAL A 37 -20.68 16.57 20.94
C VAL A 37 -20.73 16.29 22.43
N GLN A 38 -21.92 16.17 23.01
CA GLN A 38 -22.06 15.88 24.44
C GLN A 38 -21.51 14.50 24.82
N ARG A 39 -21.67 13.49 23.96
CA ARG A 39 -21.21 12.12 24.24
C ARG A 39 -19.69 11.98 24.11
N LEU A 40 -19.08 12.63 23.11
CA LEU A 40 -17.68 12.44 22.75
C LEU A 40 -16.75 13.46 23.44
N SER A 41 -17.19 14.72 23.56
CA SER A 41 -16.39 15.78 24.19
C SER A 41 -16.82 16.10 25.63
N GLY A 42 -17.99 15.63 26.07
CA GLY A 42 -18.57 16.00 27.36
C GLY A 42 -19.16 17.42 27.41
N GLU A 43 -18.99 18.21 26.35
CA GLU A 43 -19.44 19.60 26.28
C GLU A 43 -20.91 19.74 25.86
N ARG A 44 -21.59 20.76 26.39
CA ARG A 44 -23.00 21.03 26.07
C ARG A 44 -23.12 22.24 25.14
N VAL A 45 -23.75 22.01 23.99
CA VAL A 45 -24.02 23.02 22.97
C VAL A 45 -25.51 23.23 22.80
N MET A 46 -25.94 24.48 22.64
CA MET A 46 -27.33 24.79 22.30
C MET A 46 -27.64 24.49 20.84
N LEU A 47 -28.83 23.94 20.57
CA LEU A 47 -29.31 23.69 19.20
C LEU A 47 -29.31 24.95 18.34
N GLN A 48 -29.69 26.10 18.91
CA GLN A 48 -29.67 27.39 18.22
C GLN A 48 -28.25 27.87 17.88
N ALA A 49 -27.25 27.50 18.68
CA ALA A 49 -25.85 27.81 18.39
C ALA A 49 -25.35 26.97 17.21
N ILE A 50 -25.68 25.67 17.19
CA ILE A 50 -25.36 24.78 16.05
C ILE A 50 -26.07 25.26 14.78
N SER A 51 -27.34 25.65 14.86
CA SER A 51 -28.09 26.16 13.70
C SER A 51 -27.50 27.44 13.10
N ARG A 52 -27.18 28.44 13.93
CA ARG A 52 -26.50 29.68 13.48
C ARG A 52 -25.11 29.40 12.91
N TYR A 53 -24.41 28.43 13.49
CA TYR A 53 -23.10 28.02 12.99
C TYR A 53 -23.19 27.31 11.64
N ALA A 54 -24.19 26.43 11.48
CA ALA A 54 -24.43 25.66 10.27
C ALA A 54 -24.78 26.55 9.07
N SER A 55 -25.60 27.60 9.25
CA SER A 55 -25.92 28.54 8.17
C SER A 55 -24.66 29.26 7.65
N GLY A 56 -23.86 29.83 8.55
CA GLY A 56 -22.59 30.46 8.17
C GLY A 56 -21.54 29.47 7.66
N TYR A 57 -21.60 28.21 8.07
CA TYR A 57 -20.75 27.14 7.53
C TYR A 57 -21.12 26.80 6.09
N ALA A 58 -22.42 26.63 5.79
CA ALA A 58 -22.91 26.35 4.45
C ALA A 58 -22.57 27.47 3.45
N GLU A 59 -22.72 28.74 3.86
CA GLU A 59 -22.33 29.89 3.04
C GLU A 59 -20.82 29.90 2.73
N ARG A 60 -19.98 29.69 3.74
CA ARG A 60 -18.52 29.61 3.56
C ARG A 60 -18.11 28.44 2.68
N ARG A 61 -18.80 27.29 2.80
CA ARG A 61 -18.56 26.12 1.95
C ARG A 61 -18.93 26.43 0.50
N LYS A 62 -20.06 27.09 0.27
CA LYS A 62 -20.50 27.51 -1.08
C LYS A 62 -19.52 28.50 -1.70
N GLN A 63 -19.09 29.52 -0.96
CA GLN A 63 -18.07 30.47 -1.42
C GLN A 63 -16.74 29.77 -1.71
N GLY A 64 -16.32 28.85 -0.84
CA GLY A 64 -15.10 28.06 -1.03
C GLY A 64 -15.17 27.15 -2.25
N GLN A 65 -16.32 26.55 -2.53
CA GLN A 65 -16.55 25.76 -3.74
C GLN A 65 -16.53 26.63 -5.00
N GLN A 66 -17.19 27.79 -4.99
CA GLN A 66 -17.17 28.75 -6.10
C GLN A 66 -15.75 29.22 -6.41
N ALA A 67 -14.99 29.61 -5.38
CA ALA A 67 -13.60 30.02 -5.53
C ALA A 67 -12.73 28.88 -6.10
N ARG A 68 -12.96 27.62 -5.68
CA ARG A 68 -12.26 26.46 -6.25
C ARG A 68 -12.60 26.27 -7.72
N THR A 69 -13.88 26.31 -8.09
CA THR A 69 -14.28 26.16 -9.50
C THR A 69 -13.71 27.26 -10.38
N GLU A 70 -13.72 28.51 -9.92
CA GLU A 70 -13.14 29.64 -10.64
C GLU A 70 -11.62 29.49 -10.79
N THR A 71 -10.94 29.02 -9.74
CA THR A 71 -9.49 28.77 -9.75
C THR A 71 -9.15 27.64 -10.71
N ASP A 72 -9.91 26.55 -10.69
CA ASP A 72 -9.70 25.40 -11.59
C ASP A 72 -9.95 25.79 -13.04
N ASP A 73 -10.97 26.60 -13.31
CA ASP A 73 -11.24 27.16 -14.63
C ASP A 73 -10.12 28.08 -15.11
N PHE A 74 -9.60 28.93 -14.23
CA PHE A 74 -8.46 29.78 -14.52
C PHE A 74 -7.20 28.94 -14.83
N ILE A 75 -6.89 27.93 -14.02
CA ILE A 75 -5.73 27.04 -14.24
C ILE A 75 -5.89 26.30 -15.57
N ARG A 76 -7.10 25.82 -15.89
CA ARG A 76 -7.39 25.14 -17.15
C ARG A 76 -7.20 26.07 -18.35
N LEU A 77 -7.68 27.32 -18.27
CA LEU A 77 -7.50 28.33 -19.31
C LEU A 77 -6.02 28.74 -19.47
N ALA A 78 -5.29 28.90 -18.36
CA ALA A 78 -3.87 29.19 -18.36
C ALA A 78 -3.07 28.03 -18.99
N GLY A 79 -3.42 26.79 -18.67
CA GLY A 79 -2.83 25.58 -19.27
C GLY A 79 -3.05 25.51 -20.78
N LYS A 80 -4.25 25.85 -21.28
CA LYS A 80 -4.52 25.95 -22.73
C LYS A 80 -3.65 26.99 -23.44
N LYS A 81 -3.21 28.02 -22.73
CA LYS A 81 -2.29 29.06 -23.22
C LYS A 81 -0.81 28.69 -23.04
N GLY A 82 -0.51 27.47 -22.62
CA GLY A 82 0.86 26.98 -22.42
C GLY A 82 1.52 27.43 -21.11
N VAL A 83 0.78 28.12 -20.24
CA VAL A 83 1.31 28.58 -18.94
C VAL A 83 1.41 27.39 -17.98
N LYS A 84 2.60 27.20 -17.40
CA LYS A 84 2.81 26.11 -16.44
C LYS A 84 2.32 26.50 -15.05
N VAL A 85 1.81 25.54 -14.29
CA VAL A 85 1.41 25.75 -12.87
C VAL A 85 2.56 26.34 -12.05
N SER A 86 3.80 25.97 -12.34
CA SER A 86 5.00 26.55 -11.70
C SER A 86 5.16 28.05 -11.95
N GLU A 87 4.74 28.56 -13.10
CA GLU A 87 4.80 29.99 -13.43
C GLU A 87 3.70 30.77 -12.72
N LEU A 88 2.50 30.19 -12.63
CA LEU A 88 1.41 30.74 -11.82
C LEU A 88 1.79 30.84 -10.35
N LEU A 89 2.38 29.78 -9.77
CA LEU A 89 2.86 29.79 -8.38
C LEU A 89 3.98 30.81 -8.15
N ARG A 90 4.89 30.99 -9.11
CA ARG A 90 5.90 32.05 -9.01
C ARG A 90 5.27 33.44 -9.08
N ALA A 91 4.30 33.65 -9.96
CA ALA A 91 3.61 34.92 -10.10
C ALA A 91 2.85 35.29 -8.81
N THR A 92 2.12 34.34 -8.22
CA THR A 92 1.41 34.57 -6.95
C THR A 92 2.38 34.82 -5.79
N LEU A 93 3.52 34.12 -5.75
CA LEU A 93 4.56 34.37 -4.75
C LEU A 93 5.18 35.77 -4.90
N ILE A 94 5.47 36.22 -6.13
CA ILE A 94 5.96 37.58 -6.38
C ILE A 94 4.90 38.61 -5.99
N GLU A 95 3.64 38.40 -6.37
CA GLU A 95 2.55 39.31 -6.04
C GLU A 95 2.33 39.43 -4.53
N THR A 96 2.31 38.31 -3.82
CA THR A 96 2.18 38.28 -2.35
C THR A 96 3.35 38.98 -1.67
N LEU A 97 4.58 38.79 -2.16
CA LEU A 97 5.76 39.52 -1.67
C LEU A 97 5.68 41.03 -1.97
N VAL A 98 5.18 41.43 -3.14
CA VAL A 98 4.98 42.85 -3.50
C VAL A 98 3.91 43.49 -2.61
N VAL A 99 2.81 42.79 -2.36
CA VAL A 99 1.74 43.26 -1.45
C VAL A 99 2.26 43.37 -0.01
N ALA A 100 3.00 42.37 0.47
CA ALA A 100 3.64 42.40 1.79
C ALA A 100 4.65 43.56 1.91
N ARG A 101 5.40 43.86 0.84
CA ARG A 101 6.29 45.02 0.74
C ARG A 101 5.53 46.33 0.91
N ARG A 102 4.43 46.50 0.17
CA ARG A 102 3.59 47.71 0.20
C ARG A 102 2.95 47.92 1.57
N LYS A 103 2.53 46.84 2.23
CA LYS A 103 1.91 46.88 3.56
C LYS A 103 2.91 46.98 4.71
N LYS A 104 4.23 46.93 4.45
CA LYS A 104 5.29 46.86 5.48
C LYS A 104 5.13 45.68 6.45
N GLU A 105 4.43 44.61 6.03
CA GLU A 105 4.18 43.39 6.82
C GLU A 105 5.18 42.26 6.50
N PHE A 106 6.39 42.62 6.06
CA PHE A 106 7.43 41.66 5.67
C PHE A 106 7.85 40.71 6.79
N THR A 107 7.57 41.06 8.04
CA THR A 107 7.93 40.26 9.24
C THR A 107 7.10 39.00 9.43
N LYS A 108 6.03 38.77 8.65
CA LYS A 108 5.19 37.55 8.77
C LYS A 108 5.32 36.54 7.63
N ALA A 109 5.89 36.93 6.49
CA ALA A 109 6.21 36.00 5.42
C ALA A 109 7.62 35.45 5.65
N ASP A 110 7.73 34.53 6.60
CA ASP A 110 8.99 33.91 7.01
C ASP A 110 9.46 32.97 5.89
N LEU A 111 10.22 33.51 4.93
CA LEU A 111 10.72 32.80 3.74
C LEU A 111 11.49 31.51 4.13
N PHE A 112 12.09 31.49 5.32
CA PHE A 112 12.75 30.32 5.89
C PHE A 112 11.76 29.18 6.21
N LYS A 113 10.55 29.50 6.69
CA LYS A 113 9.50 28.48 6.92
C LYS A 113 8.99 27.88 5.61
N LEU A 114 9.01 28.65 4.53
CA LEU A 114 8.65 28.18 3.19
C LEU A 114 9.72 27.23 2.64
N ASP A 115 11.00 27.56 2.81
CA ASP A 115 12.11 26.69 2.42
C ASP A 115 12.14 25.39 3.24
N ASP A 116 11.89 25.47 4.55
CA ASP A 116 11.76 24.30 5.42
C ASP A 116 10.56 23.40 5.05
N ALA A 117 9.43 24.02 4.68
CA ALA A 117 8.27 23.28 4.20
C ALA A 117 8.55 22.59 2.84
N GLU A 118 9.27 23.25 1.93
CA GLU A 118 9.71 22.64 0.68
C GLU A 118 10.69 21.48 0.93
N ARG A 119 11.65 21.62 1.85
CA ARG A 119 12.58 20.54 2.22
C ARG A 119 11.84 19.33 2.76
N LYS A 120 10.94 19.53 3.73
CA LYS A 120 10.12 18.43 4.30
C LYS A 120 9.26 17.75 3.24
N ARG A 121 8.70 18.52 2.29
CA ARG A 121 7.94 17.96 1.17
C ARG A 121 8.82 17.09 0.27
N ARG A 122 10.02 17.57 -0.08
CA ARG A 122 10.98 16.80 -0.91
C ARG A 122 11.44 15.53 -0.22
N GLU A 123 11.72 15.59 1.08
CA GLU A 123 12.06 14.40 1.88
C GLU A 123 10.92 13.37 1.90
N PHE A 124 9.68 13.82 2.09
CA PHE A 124 8.51 12.95 2.05
C PHE A 124 8.33 12.32 0.67
N GLU A 125 8.49 13.09 -0.40
CA GLU A 125 8.41 12.57 -1.77
C GLU A 125 9.51 11.54 -2.05
N LEU A 126 10.73 11.78 -1.57
CA LEU A 126 11.83 10.83 -1.67
C LEU A 126 11.53 9.54 -0.91
N LYS A 127 11.04 9.64 0.33
CA LYS A 127 10.60 8.46 1.12
C LYS A 127 9.49 7.69 0.42
N GLN A 128 8.50 8.38 -0.16
CA GLN A 128 7.43 7.73 -0.91
C GLN A 128 7.95 7.04 -2.17
N ARG A 129 8.91 7.65 -2.89
CA ARG A 129 9.57 7.02 -4.04
C ARG A 129 10.38 5.80 -3.64
N GLN A 130 11.08 5.85 -2.50
CA GLN A 130 11.82 4.70 -1.96
C GLN A 130 10.87 3.56 -1.59
N ALA A 131 9.79 3.85 -0.86
CA ALA A 131 8.77 2.86 -0.50
C ALA A 131 8.12 2.21 -1.73
N ARG A 132 7.83 2.99 -2.78
CA ARG A 132 7.33 2.44 -4.05
C ARG A 132 8.35 1.55 -4.75
N LYS A 133 9.64 1.88 -4.67
CA LYS A 133 10.71 1.06 -5.24
C LYS A 133 10.91 -0.24 -4.47
N SER A 134 10.89 -0.21 -3.13
CA SER A 134 10.99 -1.42 -2.31
C SER A 134 9.78 -2.33 -2.53
N ALA A 135 8.56 -1.79 -2.49
CA ALA A 135 7.34 -2.56 -2.75
C ALA A 135 7.34 -3.22 -4.15
N ARG A 136 7.87 -2.53 -5.18
CA ARG A 136 8.04 -3.11 -6.51
C ARG A 136 9.07 -4.25 -6.56
N ARG A 137 10.10 -4.21 -5.71
CA ARG A 137 11.09 -5.29 -5.62
C ARG A 137 10.50 -6.51 -4.91
N GLU A 138 9.85 -6.28 -3.78
CA GLU A 138 9.15 -7.33 -3.01
C GLU A 138 8.11 -8.05 -3.88
N MET A 139 7.29 -7.31 -4.64
CA MET A 139 6.33 -7.95 -5.54
C MET A 139 6.99 -8.79 -6.63
N LYS A 140 8.13 -8.36 -7.18
CA LYS A 140 8.87 -9.16 -8.18
C LYS A 140 9.48 -10.42 -7.57
N GLU A 141 9.98 -10.34 -6.33
CA GLU A 141 10.50 -11.51 -5.62
C GLU A 141 9.39 -12.52 -5.31
N LEU A 142 8.22 -12.04 -4.89
CA LEU A 142 7.04 -12.89 -4.71
C LEU A 142 6.60 -13.53 -6.03
N GLU A 143 6.53 -12.77 -7.11
CA GLU A 143 6.17 -13.30 -8.44
C GLU A 143 7.16 -14.37 -8.93
N LEU A 144 8.47 -14.18 -8.70
CA LEU A 144 9.48 -15.19 -9.03
C LEU A 144 9.32 -16.46 -8.19
N LYS A 145 9.02 -16.33 -6.90
CA LYS A 145 8.76 -17.48 -6.01
C LYS A 145 7.49 -18.23 -6.43
N GLU A 146 6.42 -17.51 -6.76
CA GLU A 146 5.17 -18.11 -7.25
C GLU A 146 5.40 -18.88 -8.56
N ARG A 147 6.15 -18.31 -9.51
CA ARG A 147 6.52 -19.03 -10.75
C ARG A 147 7.36 -20.26 -10.46
N GLN A 148 8.31 -20.20 -9.53
CA GLN A 148 9.10 -21.36 -9.14
C GLN A 148 8.23 -22.46 -8.52
N MET A 149 7.28 -22.09 -7.66
CA MET A 149 6.32 -23.03 -7.08
C MET A 149 5.43 -23.66 -8.14
N GLN A 150 4.89 -22.88 -9.07
CA GLN A 150 4.09 -23.40 -10.18
C GLN A 150 4.88 -24.38 -11.05
N MET A 151 6.14 -24.07 -11.36
CA MET A 151 7.01 -24.97 -12.12
C MET A 151 7.31 -26.26 -11.33
N ALA A 152 7.50 -26.17 -10.02
CA ALA A 152 7.70 -27.33 -9.16
C ALA A 152 6.43 -28.20 -9.09
N GLU A 153 5.26 -27.57 -8.97
CA GLU A 153 3.96 -28.26 -8.98
C GLU A 153 3.70 -28.96 -10.31
N GLN A 154 3.99 -28.31 -11.44
CA GLN A 154 3.91 -28.94 -12.76
C GLN A 154 4.86 -30.14 -12.89
N ARG A 155 6.09 -30.04 -12.35
CA ARG A 155 7.02 -31.18 -12.34
C ARG A 155 6.50 -32.33 -11.50
N LEU A 156 5.94 -32.05 -10.33
CA LEU A 156 5.32 -33.07 -9.47
C LEU A 156 4.12 -33.73 -10.14
N GLN A 157 3.26 -32.96 -10.82
CA GLN A 157 2.16 -33.49 -11.60
C GLN A 157 2.66 -34.41 -12.72
N LEU A 158 3.67 -34.00 -13.48
CA LEU A 158 4.26 -34.84 -14.53
C LEU A 158 4.88 -36.13 -13.97
N ILE A 159 5.54 -36.08 -12.82
CA ILE A 159 6.07 -37.27 -12.14
C ILE A 159 4.92 -38.19 -11.74
N ARG A 160 3.85 -37.64 -11.15
CA ARG A 160 2.67 -38.40 -10.74
C ARG A 160 1.97 -39.04 -11.93
N ASP A 161 1.77 -38.30 -13.01
CA ASP A 161 1.12 -38.81 -14.23
C ASP A 161 1.94 -39.92 -14.88
N LYS A 162 3.28 -39.80 -14.88
CA LYS A 162 4.18 -40.87 -15.35
C LYS A 162 4.08 -42.11 -14.47
N ALA A 163 4.16 -41.95 -13.15
CA ALA A 163 4.02 -43.06 -12.21
C ALA A 163 2.66 -43.74 -12.36
N GLN A 164 1.59 -42.98 -12.51
CA GLN A 164 0.24 -43.52 -12.71
C GLN A 164 0.12 -44.28 -14.04
N ALA A 165 0.70 -43.76 -15.13
CA ALA A 165 0.73 -44.48 -16.41
C ALA A 165 1.56 -45.77 -16.36
N GLU A 166 2.62 -45.82 -15.55
CA GLU A 166 3.39 -47.04 -15.33
C GLU A 166 2.63 -48.06 -14.48
N ILE A 167 1.94 -47.62 -13.43
CA ILE A 167 1.03 -48.46 -12.64
C ILE A 167 -0.08 -49.05 -13.54
N GLU A 168 -0.70 -48.25 -14.41
CA GLU A 168 -1.75 -48.72 -15.32
C GLU A 168 -1.23 -49.78 -16.30
N LYS A 169 0.01 -49.63 -16.81
CA LYS A 169 0.65 -50.63 -17.67
C LYS A 169 0.90 -51.95 -16.90
N LEU A 170 1.37 -51.86 -15.67
CA LEU A 170 1.63 -53.02 -14.82
C LEU A 170 0.31 -53.73 -14.46
N ASP A 171 -0.73 -52.98 -14.09
CA ASP A 171 -2.07 -53.54 -13.80
C ASP A 171 -2.65 -54.22 -15.05
N HIS A 172 -2.47 -53.65 -16.25
CA HIS A 172 -2.91 -54.30 -17.49
C HIS A 172 -2.18 -55.63 -17.76
N LYS A 173 -0.86 -55.72 -17.52
CA LYS A 173 -0.09 -56.97 -17.65
C LYS A 173 -0.58 -58.04 -16.67
N VAL A 174 -0.80 -57.65 -15.41
CA VAL A 174 -1.31 -58.56 -14.37
C VAL A 174 -2.71 -59.08 -14.74
N ARG A 175 -3.61 -58.20 -15.20
CA ARG A 175 -4.96 -58.59 -15.63
C ARG A 175 -4.96 -59.45 -16.90
N ALA A 176 -3.98 -59.28 -17.77
CA ALA A 176 -3.79 -60.12 -18.96
C ALA A 176 -3.19 -61.50 -18.62
N GLY A 177 -2.77 -61.73 -17.37
CA GLY A 177 -2.15 -62.98 -16.92
C GLY A 177 -0.69 -63.14 -17.37
N GLU A 178 -0.04 -62.04 -17.77
CA GLU A 178 1.37 -62.05 -18.15
C GLU A 178 2.26 -62.07 -16.89
N LEU A 179 3.34 -62.87 -16.92
CA LEU A 179 4.33 -62.91 -15.85
C LEU A 179 5.09 -61.58 -15.79
N LEU A 180 5.10 -60.95 -14.61
CA LEU A 180 5.89 -59.74 -14.36
C LEU A 180 7.39 -60.07 -14.47
N SER A 181 8.12 -59.26 -15.24
CA SER A 181 9.57 -59.42 -15.36
C SER A 181 10.31 -58.84 -14.13
N PRO A 182 11.60 -59.18 -13.93
CA PRO A 182 12.43 -58.54 -12.90
C PRO A 182 12.51 -57.01 -13.04
N ASP A 183 12.44 -56.49 -14.28
CA ASP A 183 12.43 -55.05 -14.54
C ASP A 183 11.09 -54.40 -14.18
N ASP A 184 9.98 -55.14 -14.32
CA ASP A 184 8.66 -54.67 -13.89
C ASP A 184 8.58 -54.59 -12.35
N LEU A 185 9.24 -55.51 -11.63
CA LEU A 185 9.37 -55.46 -10.16
C LEU A 185 10.23 -54.27 -9.70
N ARG A 186 11.36 -54.01 -10.37
CA ARG A 186 12.20 -52.82 -10.08
C ARG A 186 11.42 -51.51 -10.25
N ARG A 187 10.62 -51.39 -11.32
CA ARG A 187 9.78 -50.20 -11.54
C ARG A 187 8.71 -50.03 -10.46
N ILE A 188 8.13 -51.12 -9.95
CA ILE A 188 7.19 -51.07 -8.82
C ILE A 188 7.91 -50.50 -7.60
N ASP A 189 9.10 -51.01 -7.27
CA ASP A 189 9.87 -50.54 -6.13
C ASP A 189 10.29 -49.05 -6.27
N GLU A 190 10.65 -48.61 -7.47
CA GLU A 190 10.93 -47.20 -7.79
C GLU A 190 9.70 -46.29 -7.63
N ILE A 191 8.53 -46.71 -8.12
CA ILE A 191 7.28 -45.93 -8.04
C ILE A 191 6.80 -45.76 -6.59
N PHE A 192 6.91 -46.81 -5.77
CA PHE A 192 6.50 -46.76 -4.36
C PHE A 192 7.58 -46.21 -3.42
N GLY A 193 8.75 -45.82 -3.95
CA GLY A 193 9.85 -45.30 -3.16
C GLY A 193 10.42 -46.33 -2.18
N LEU A 194 10.33 -47.62 -2.53
CA LEU A 194 10.89 -48.74 -1.78
C LEU A 194 12.34 -49.05 -2.20
N TYR A 195 12.86 -48.33 -3.19
CA TYR A 195 14.26 -48.37 -3.58
C TYR A 195 15.11 -47.58 -2.57
N ASP A 196 15.82 -48.29 -1.69
CA ASP A 196 16.89 -47.72 -0.88
C ASP A 196 18.09 -47.43 -1.79
N ASP A 197 18.35 -46.15 -1.99
CA ASP A 197 19.49 -45.62 -2.74
C ASP A 197 20.78 -45.69 -1.89
N THR A 198 21.02 -46.81 -1.21
CA THR A 198 22.34 -47.09 -0.65
C THR A 198 23.23 -47.64 -1.76
N PRO A 199 24.27 -46.92 -2.22
CA PRO A 199 25.24 -47.48 -3.13
C PRO A 199 25.86 -48.71 -2.46
N GLN A 200 25.75 -49.87 -3.11
CA GLN A 200 26.53 -51.05 -2.71
C GLN A 200 28.01 -50.64 -2.75
N PRO A 201 28.79 -50.87 -1.67
CA PRO A 201 30.22 -50.68 -1.74
C PRO A 201 30.74 -51.68 -2.77
N THR A 202 31.23 -51.16 -3.89
CA THR A 202 32.01 -51.96 -4.83
C THR A 202 33.32 -52.29 -4.13
N ASP A 203 33.47 -53.54 -3.70
CA ASP A 203 34.73 -54.15 -3.27
C ASP A 203 35.68 -54.27 -4.47
N ASP A 204 36.20 -53.12 -4.94
CA ASP A 204 37.37 -53.10 -5.82
C ASP A 204 38.57 -52.62 -4.96
N PRO A 205 39.57 -53.47 -4.72
CA PRO A 205 40.75 -53.07 -3.98
C PRO A 205 41.54 -52.03 -4.80
N GLU A 206 41.79 -50.86 -4.21
CA GLU A 206 42.70 -49.85 -4.75
C GLU A 206 44.07 -50.50 -5.05
N PRO A 207 44.62 -50.37 -6.26
CA PRO A 207 46.01 -50.73 -6.50
C PRO A 207 46.90 -49.69 -5.82
N GLU A 208 47.74 -50.16 -4.90
CA GLU A 208 48.77 -49.34 -4.25
C GLU A 208 49.67 -48.64 -5.29
N PRO A 209 50.10 -47.40 -5.03
CA PRO A 209 51.12 -46.77 -5.84
C PRO A 209 52.46 -47.47 -5.61
N SER A 210 52.88 -48.23 -6.63
CA SER A 210 54.22 -48.76 -6.81
C SER A 210 55.26 -47.64 -6.69
N ASP A 211 56.01 -47.65 -5.59
CA ASP A 211 57.28 -46.91 -5.44
C ASP A 211 58.24 -47.35 -6.56
N GLY A 212 58.42 -46.47 -7.54
CA GLY A 212 59.38 -46.62 -8.62
C GLY A 212 60.63 -45.80 -8.32
N THR A 213 61.57 -46.40 -7.60
CA THR A 213 62.99 -46.06 -7.64
C THR A 213 63.61 -46.42 -9.00
N ASP A 214 64.67 -45.68 -9.33
CA ASP A 214 65.72 -45.90 -10.35
C ASP A 214 65.37 -45.47 -11.79
N GLU A 215 66.14 -44.65 -12.54
CA GLU A 215 67.55 -44.22 -12.50
C GLU A 215 67.71 -42.73 -12.86
#